data_AF-A0A315DML6-F1
#
_entry.id   AF-A0A315DML6-F1
#
_cell.length_a   1.000
_cell.length_b   1.000
_cell.length_c   1.000
_cell.angle_alpha   90.00
_cell.angle_beta   90.00
_cell.angle_gamma   90.00
#
_symmetry.space_group_name_H-M   'P 1'
#
loop_
_entity.id
_entity.type
_entity.pdbx_description
1 polymer ?
#
loop_
_entity_poly.entity_id
_entity_poly.type
_entity_poly.pdbx_seq_one_letter_code
_entity_poly.pdbx_strand_id
1 'polypeptide(L)'
;TVANLQSLGLSGITTKNLPAVLSALAAQADDGSATDSLTELQTLVTAAGKAQSVIEAYANNNDNNLTTFRAPTASDYASVGLTNLSTAQVTAINSALKTVTVVDTSSDTPSELLTIKGILDTLQAMAGNNASTDTLSKTDLALIGVVVDNVTYTSGGNSVTSDIATLASQAIKAKAGLTLPTVQEMDKWVSIYEGVMQLVATGNTGQSTLTLQQLKDFALVPAGVTDPIAKVLETITKGGNNGAPGIQNQVFTTDAALKAAIQNTFGTPISIDHRTNLKNSQFDAGFSVKAGAIVTVTFTVGGSAITLTDYFTKNTDADTGKDIYTAKAGAFTGTETVIVAATYTDNNGFTSNAAPVTLKPIDTTATTPVITAVADSNAATANTFDQGFTVTAGSVVIVKVGTSDVTNSFTKTTANGLDTYTAIANAFTGSESVTVNATLTDAAGNIATAAPVTLKPIDTTATTPVITAVADSNAATANTFDQ
;
A
#
# COMPACT_ATOMS: atom_id res chain seq x y z
N THR A 1 1.16 3.62 62.64
CA THR A 1 -0.20 3.03 62.71
C THR A 1 -1.22 4.17 62.66
N VAL A 2 -2.51 3.86 62.46
CA VAL A 2 -3.61 4.86 62.53
C VAL A 2 -3.55 5.63 63.85
N ALA A 3 -3.43 4.92 64.98
CA ALA A 3 -3.38 5.51 66.31
C ALA A 3 -2.20 6.49 66.49
N ASN A 4 -1.02 6.17 65.96
CA ASN A 4 0.14 7.05 66.05
C ASN A 4 -0.11 8.37 65.32
N LEU A 5 -0.61 8.32 64.08
CA LEU A 5 -0.86 9.55 63.31
C LEU A 5 -2.01 10.37 63.91
N GLN A 6 -3.06 9.73 64.44
CA GLN A 6 -4.13 10.41 65.15
C GLN A 6 -3.65 11.07 66.46
N SER A 7 -2.69 10.46 67.17
CA SER A 7 -2.09 11.04 68.38
C SER A 7 -1.28 12.31 68.11
N LEU A 8 -0.83 12.50 66.86
CA LEU A 8 -0.21 13.76 66.40
C LEU A 8 -1.24 14.87 66.15
N GLY A 9 -2.54 14.59 66.31
CA GLY A 9 -3.63 15.53 66.04
C GLY A 9 -4.17 15.47 64.61
N LEU A 10 -3.73 14.51 63.79
CA LEU A 10 -4.23 14.33 62.42
C LEU A 10 -5.62 13.65 62.42
N SER A 11 -6.49 14.13 61.55
CA SER A 11 -7.87 13.65 61.37
C SER A 11 -8.06 13.00 59.99
N GLY A 12 -9.12 12.20 59.85
CA GLY A 12 -9.46 11.54 58.57
C GLY A 12 -8.64 10.29 58.23
N ILE A 13 -7.77 9.84 59.13
CA ILE A 13 -6.96 8.63 58.95
C ILE A 13 -7.77 7.41 59.38
N THR A 14 -7.85 6.44 58.48
CA THR A 14 -8.52 5.16 58.64
C THR A 14 -7.55 4.04 58.29
N THR A 15 -7.90 2.79 58.61
CA THR A 15 -7.10 1.64 58.14
C THR A 15 -7.06 1.55 56.61
N LYS A 16 -8.12 2.01 55.94
CA LYS A 16 -8.28 1.95 54.49
C LYS A 16 -7.36 2.91 53.75
N ASN A 17 -7.29 4.18 54.16
CA ASN A 17 -6.42 5.16 53.51
C ASN A 17 -5.00 5.22 54.08
N LEU A 18 -4.68 4.46 55.14
CA LEU A 18 -3.34 4.43 55.74
C LEU A 18 -2.24 4.05 54.72
N PRO A 19 -2.39 3.03 53.86
CA PRO A 19 -1.36 2.71 52.86
C PRO A 19 -1.07 3.88 51.91
N ALA A 20 -2.11 4.57 51.43
CA ALA A 20 -1.97 5.77 50.59
C ALA A 20 -1.27 6.91 51.32
N VAL A 21 -1.63 7.16 52.59
CA VAL A 21 -0.99 8.18 53.43
C VAL A 21 0.49 7.89 53.62
N LEU A 22 0.84 6.65 53.99
CA LEU A 22 2.23 6.24 54.21
C LEU A 22 3.06 6.31 52.92
N SER A 23 2.49 5.89 51.80
CA SER A 23 3.11 6.00 50.47
C SER A 23 3.35 7.44 50.06
N ALA A 24 2.36 8.32 50.26
CA ALA A 24 2.48 9.75 49.96
C ALA A 24 3.55 10.43 50.82
N LEU A 25 3.64 10.07 52.11
CA LEU A 25 4.71 10.51 53.02
C LEU A 25 6.08 10.05 52.55
N ALA A 26 6.22 8.77 52.17
CA ALA A 26 7.48 8.22 51.68
C ALA A 26 7.91 8.82 50.33
N ALA A 27 6.98 9.38 49.55
CA ALA A 27 7.27 10.05 48.29
C ALA A 27 7.72 11.53 48.45
N GLN A 28 7.71 12.08 49.67
CA GLN A 28 8.19 13.43 49.93
C GLN A 28 9.72 13.50 49.88
N ALA A 29 10.25 14.71 49.77
CA ALA A 29 11.68 14.93 49.88
C ALA A 29 12.18 14.55 51.29
N ASP A 30 13.33 13.88 51.34
CA ASP A 30 13.96 13.44 52.59
C ASP A 30 14.46 14.60 53.48
N ASP A 31 14.40 15.85 52.98
CA ASP A 31 14.72 17.05 53.75
C ASP A 31 13.60 17.47 54.72
N GLY A 32 12.44 16.80 54.67
CA GLY A 32 11.30 17.03 55.55
C GLY A 32 10.53 18.32 55.29
N SER A 33 10.96 19.14 54.33
CA SER A 33 10.41 20.49 54.08
C SER A 33 8.95 20.49 53.64
N ALA A 34 8.47 19.40 53.05
CA ALA A 34 7.08 19.25 52.62
C ALA A 34 6.12 18.81 53.74
N THR A 35 6.64 18.52 54.93
CA THR A 35 5.88 17.89 56.03
C THR A 35 6.32 18.40 57.42
N ASP A 36 6.95 19.57 57.50
CA ASP A 36 7.55 20.08 58.74
C ASP A 36 6.52 20.73 59.69
N SER A 37 5.27 20.92 59.23
CA SER A 37 4.16 21.37 60.04
C SER A 37 2.97 20.40 60.08
N LEU A 38 2.18 20.48 61.16
CA LEU A 38 0.94 19.70 61.30
C LEU A 38 -0.07 20.02 60.18
N THR A 39 -0.10 21.27 59.70
CA THR A 39 -0.99 21.71 58.62
C THR A 39 -0.61 21.07 57.29
N GLU A 40 0.68 20.98 56.97
CA GLU A 40 1.15 20.30 55.75
C GLU A 40 0.90 18.80 55.82
N LEU A 41 1.19 18.17 56.96
CA LEU A 41 0.87 16.76 57.19
C LEU A 41 -0.63 16.47 57.06
N GLN A 42 -1.50 17.32 57.62
CA GLN A 42 -2.95 17.19 57.47
C GLN A 42 -3.40 17.39 56.01
N THR A 43 -2.74 18.29 55.27
CA THR A 43 -3.00 18.51 53.85
C THR A 43 -2.65 17.27 53.03
N LEU A 44 -1.47 16.68 53.26
CA LEU A 44 -1.02 15.44 52.63
C LEU A 44 -1.96 14.27 52.94
N VAL A 45 -2.35 14.09 54.21
CA VAL A 45 -3.30 13.05 54.63
C VAL A 45 -4.64 13.20 53.90
N THR A 46 -5.16 14.42 53.83
CA THR A 46 -6.44 14.71 53.18
C THR A 46 -6.37 14.45 51.68
N ALA A 47 -5.27 14.86 51.03
CA ALA A 47 -5.03 14.64 49.61
C ALA A 47 -4.93 13.14 49.28
N ALA A 48 -4.12 12.39 50.03
CA ALA A 48 -3.96 10.95 49.84
C ALA A 48 -5.28 10.18 50.03
N GLY A 49 -6.04 10.48 51.09
CA GLY A 49 -7.34 9.84 51.33
C GLY A 49 -8.37 10.14 50.23
N LYS A 50 -8.41 11.38 49.74
CA LYS A 50 -9.29 11.78 48.64
C LYS A 50 -8.91 11.10 47.33
N ALA A 51 -7.63 11.10 46.99
CA ALA A 51 -7.12 10.49 45.76
C ALA A 51 -7.36 8.98 45.74
N GLN A 52 -7.07 8.28 46.84
CA GLN A 52 -7.36 6.85 46.98
C GLN A 52 -8.84 6.55 46.77
N SER A 53 -9.73 7.38 47.37
CA SER A 53 -11.18 7.24 47.17
C SER A 53 -11.61 7.44 45.71
N VAL A 54 -10.96 8.35 44.97
CA VAL A 54 -11.23 8.57 43.54
C VAL A 54 -10.78 7.36 42.71
N ILE A 55 -9.58 6.83 42.99
CA ILE A 55 -9.02 5.67 42.26
C ILE A 55 -9.91 4.45 42.44
N GLU A 56 -10.25 4.09 43.67
CA GLU A 56 -11.12 2.94 43.95
C GLU A 56 -12.52 3.12 43.37
N ALA A 57 -13.12 4.30 43.49
CA ALA A 57 -14.46 4.52 43.01
C ALA A 57 -14.53 4.51 41.47
N TYR A 58 -13.46 4.95 40.79
CA TYR A 58 -13.32 4.77 39.35
C TYR A 58 -13.18 3.30 38.98
N ALA A 59 -12.31 2.57 39.68
CA ALA A 59 -12.07 1.15 39.45
C ALA A 59 -13.35 0.32 39.62
N ASN A 60 -14.00 0.45 40.77
CA ASN A 60 -15.22 -0.29 41.11
C ASN A 60 -16.41 0.00 40.18
N ASN A 61 -16.35 1.10 39.43
CA ASN A 61 -17.40 1.42 38.47
C ASN A 61 -17.09 1.03 37.03
N ASN A 62 -15.87 0.58 36.72
CA ASN A 62 -15.52 0.03 35.40
C ASN A 62 -15.92 0.95 34.23
N ASP A 63 -15.56 2.23 34.32
CA ASP A 63 -15.93 3.30 33.37
C ASP A 63 -17.43 3.69 33.32
N ASN A 64 -18.28 3.07 34.14
CA ASN A 64 -19.68 3.47 34.21
C ASN A 64 -19.83 4.76 35.04
N ASN A 65 -20.85 5.57 34.74
CA ASN A 65 -21.20 6.78 35.49
C ASN A 65 -20.02 7.74 35.78
N LEU A 66 -19.24 8.09 34.74
CA LEU A 66 -18.09 9.00 34.84
C LEU A 66 -18.42 10.41 35.34
N THR A 67 -19.68 10.81 35.26
CA THR A 67 -20.17 12.07 35.86
C THR A 67 -20.13 12.07 37.37
N THR A 68 -20.24 10.89 38.00
CA THR A 68 -20.13 10.72 39.45
C THR A 68 -18.74 10.23 39.85
N PHE A 69 -18.13 9.37 39.02
CA PHE A 69 -16.86 8.70 39.30
C PHE A 69 -15.85 9.03 38.21
N ARG A 70 -15.26 10.23 38.31
CA ARG A 70 -14.30 10.71 37.30
C ARG A 70 -13.05 9.82 37.26
N ALA A 71 -12.42 9.77 36.08
CA ALA A 71 -11.11 9.15 35.93
C ALA A 71 -10.05 9.81 36.84
N PRO A 72 -9.15 9.01 37.44
CA PRO A 72 -7.97 9.53 38.15
C PRO A 72 -7.06 10.33 37.22
N THR A 73 -6.48 11.39 37.77
CA THR A 73 -5.52 12.27 37.10
C THR A 73 -4.10 11.98 37.58
N ALA A 74 -3.09 12.54 36.89
CA ALA A 74 -1.70 12.50 37.37
C ALA A 74 -1.56 13.01 38.81
N SER A 75 -2.36 14.02 39.19
CA SER A 75 -2.37 14.56 40.56
C SER A 75 -2.94 13.59 41.59
N ASP A 76 -3.95 12.79 41.22
CA ASP A 76 -4.51 11.78 42.13
C ASP A 76 -3.47 10.68 42.38
N TYR A 77 -2.81 10.19 41.34
CA TYR A 77 -1.73 9.22 41.47
C TYR A 77 -0.54 9.75 42.27
N ALA A 78 -0.10 10.99 42.02
CA ALA A 78 0.97 11.61 42.80
C ALA A 78 0.61 11.75 44.29
N SER A 79 -0.67 12.02 44.61
CA SER A 79 -1.16 12.14 45.98
C SER A 79 -1.18 10.80 46.74
N VAL A 80 -1.07 9.66 46.06
CA VAL A 80 -0.90 8.33 46.68
C VAL A 80 0.52 7.79 46.54
N GLY A 81 1.47 8.62 46.08
CA GLY A 81 2.90 8.30 45.98
C GLY A 81 3.38 7.84 44.60
N LEU A 82 2.50 7.74 43.59
CA LEU A 82 2.88 7.43 42.20
C LEU A 82 3.23 8.74 41.46
N THR A 83 4.45 9.24 41.68
CA THR A 83 4.93 10.52 41.12
C THR A 83 5.49 10.37 39.70
N ASN A 84 5.64 11.49 38.99
CA ASN A 84 6.28 11.57 37.66
C ASN A 84 5.63 10.71 36.55
N LEU A 85 4.32 10.46 36.62
CA LEU A 85 3.61 9.75 35.56
C LEU A 85 3.41 10.65 34.33
N SER A 86 3.75 10.12 33.16
CA SER A 86 3.38 10.71 31.88
C SER A 86 1.88 10.58 31.59
N THR A 87 1.34 11.39 30.67
CA THR A 87 -0.05 11.26 30.20
C THR A 87 -0.37 9.87 29.66
N ALA A 88 0.60 9.23 28.99
CA ALA A 88 0.45 7.87 28.49
C ALA A 88 0.32 6.86 29.64
N GLN A 89 1.14 6.98 30.69
CA GLN A 89 1.08 6.10 31.85
C GLN A 89 -0.22 6.26 32.65
N VAL A 90 -0.69 7.50 32.83
CA VAL A 90 -2.00 7.75 33.47
C VAL A 90 -3.12 7.09 32.67
N THR A 91 -3.08 7.22 31.34
CA THR A 91 -4.07 6.61 30.45
C THR A 91 -4.03 5.08 30.53
N ALA A 92 -2.83 4.50 30.55
CA ALA A 92 -2.63 3.05 30.66
C ALA A 92 -3.16 2.51 32.00
N ILE A 93 -2.82 3.14 33.13
CA ILE A 93 -3.30 2.70 34.46
C ILE A 93 -4.82 2.84 34.53
N ASN A 94 -5.39 3.97 34.11
CA ASN A 94 -6.84 4.15 34.04
C ASN A 94 -7.50 3.07 33.16
N SER A 95 -6.83 2.64 32.08
CA SER A 95 -7.35 1.56 31.23
C SER A 95 -7.40 0.19 31.92
N ALA A 96 -6.48 -0.10 32.85
CA ALA A 96 -6.54 -1.29 33.68
C ALA A 96 -7.65 -1.18 34.74
N LEU A 97 -7.74 -0.04 35.43
CA LEU A 97 -8.74 0.18 36.48
C LEU A 97 -10.18 0.07 35.98
N LYS A 98 -10.46 0.38 34.71
CA LYS A 98 -11.82 0.22 34.16
C LYS A 98 -12.21 -1.22 33.80
N THR A 99 -11.31 -2.20 34.00
CA THR A 99 -11.62 -3.61 33.70
C THR A 99 -12.41 -4.24 34.83
N VAL A 100 -13.34 -5.13 34.48
CA VAL A 100 -14.29 -5.75 35.43
C VAL A 100 -13.64 -6.54 36.57
N THR A 101 -12.37 -6.91 36.43
CA THR A 101 -11.63 -7.67 37.44
C THR A 101 -10.67 -6.82 38.28
N VAL A 102 -10.31 -5.61 37.84
CA VAL A 102 -9.44 -4.70 38.60
C VAL A 102 -10.32 -3.79 39.47
N VAL A 103 -10.89 -4.39 40.51
CA VAL A 103 -11.80 -3.77 41.48
C VAL A 103 -11.41 -4.14 42.91
N ASP A 104 -11.93 -3.39 43.88
CA ASP A 104 -11.73 -3.61 45.32
C ASP A 104 -10.26 -3.86 45.68
N THR A 105 -9.94 -5.01 46.28
CA THR A 105 -8.61 -5.38 46.82
C THR A 105 -7.54 -5.63 45.75
N SER A 106 -7.82 -5.35 44.48
CA SER A 106 -6.83 -5.43 43.39
C SER A 106 -6.26 -4.06 43.01
N SER A 107 -6.78 -2.98 43.59
CA SER A 107 -6.40 -1.60 43.30
C SER A 107 -6.50 -0.65 44.51
N ASP A 108 -6.75 -1.17 45.72
CA ASP A 108 -7.01 -0.38 46.92
C ASP A 108 -5.73 0.04 47.67
N THR A 109 -4.56 -0.35 47.15
CA THR A 109 -3.27 0.11 47.68
C THR A 109 -2.32 0.69 46.62
N PRO A 110 -1.44 1.65 46.98
CA PRO A 110 -0.40 2.15 46.08
C PRO A 110 0.54 1.06 45.54
N SER A 111 0.77 -0.02 46.31
CA SER A 111 1.63 -1.13 45.89
C SER A 111 1.02 -1.93 44.74
N GLU A 112 -0.30 -2.13 44.75
CA GLU A 112 -1.02 -2.76 43.63
C GLU A 112 -0.99 -1.88 42.39
N LEU A 113 -1.24 -0.58 42.54
CA LEU A 113 -1.16 0.37 41.44
C LEU A 113 0.25 0.42 40.82
N LEU A 114 1.30 0.30 41.63
CA LEU A 114 2.68 0.23 41.15
C LEU A 114 2.97 -1.08 40.40
N THR A 115 2.36 -2.19 40.83
CA THR A 115 2.43 -3.48 40.15
C THR A 115 1.74 -3.42 38.79
N ILE A 116 0.52 -2.89 38.74
CA ILE A 116 -0.23 -2.62 37.50
C ILE A 116 0.60 -1.75 36.56
N LYS A 117 1.16 -0.65 37.07
CA LYS A 117 2.04 0.24 36.29
C LYS A 117 3.23 -0.51 35.69
N GLY A 118 3.92 -1.35 36.48
CA GLY A 118 5.08 -2.11 36.01
C GLY A 118 4.74 -3.02 34.83
N ILE A 119 3.61 -3.73 34.91
CA ILE A 119 3.12 -4.61 33.84
C ILE A 119 2.78 -3.80 32.58
N LEU A 120 2.14 -2.64 32.75
CA LEU A 120 1.81 -1.74 31.64
C LEU A 120 3.04 -1.12 30.97
N ASP A 121 4.07 -0.76 31.75
CA ASP A 121 5.34 -0.29 31.21
C ASP A 121 6.02 -1.42 30.37
N THR A 122 5.97 -2.67 30.83
CA THR A 122 6.45 -3.83 30.06
C THR A 122 5.65 -4.03 28.77
N LEU A 123 4.31 -3.97 28.83
CA LEU A 123 3.44 -4.06 27.66
C LEU A 123 3.75 -2.95 26.64
N GLN A 124 3.97 -1.72 27.13
CA GLN A 124 4.31 -0.58 26.28
C GLN A 124 5.70 -0.75 25.63
N ALA A 125 6.67 -1.32 26.35
CA ALA A 125 8.02 -1.54 25.83
C ALA A 125 8.09 -2.64 24.76
N MET A 126 7.23 -3.66 24.86
CA MET A 126 7.18 -4.76 23.89
C MET A 126 6.32 -4.44 22.65
N ALA A 127 5.37 -3.50 22.73
CA ALA A 127 4.47 -3.18 21.64
C ALA A 127 5.21 -2.77 20.37
N GLY A 128 5.02 -3.54 19.28
CA GLY A 128 5.69 -3.34 17.99
C GLY A 128 7.20 -3.51 17.99
N ASN A 129 7.79 -3.98 19.08
CA ASN A 129 9.21 -4.24 19.22
C ASN A 129 9.50 -5.74 19.08
N ASN A 130 9.69 -6.18 17.83
CA ASN A 130 9.94 -7.59 17.51
C ASN A 130 11.24 -8.15 18.14
N ALA A 131 12.16 -7.29 18.58
CA ALA A 131 13.40 -7.67 19.25
C ALA A 131 13.26 -7.76 20.78
N SER A 132 12.14 -7.32 21.37
CA SER A 132 11.94 -7.38 22.83
C SER A 132 11.94 -8.84 23.33
N THR A 133 12.69 -9.06 24.40
CA THR A 133 12.72 -10.35 25.12
C THR A 133 11.70 -10.41 26.25
N ASP A 134 11.01 -9.31 26.54
CA ASP A 134 10.02 -9.23 27.61
C ASP A 134 8.83 -10.14 27.34
N THR A 135 8.26 -10.74 28.37
CA THR A 135 7.08 -11.61 28.25
C THR A 135 6.10 -11.30 29.35
N LEU A 136 4.80 -11.38 29.04
CA LEU A 136 3.74 -11.30 30.04
C LEU A 136 3.18 -12.70 30.28
N SER A 137 3.20 -13.12 31.52
CA SER A 137 2.54 -14.35 31.94
C SER A 137 1.03 -14.15 32.04
N LYS A 138 0.28 -15.25 32.10
CA LYS A 138 -1.15 -15.21 32.43
C LYS A 138 -1.45 -14.48 33.75
N THR A 139 -0.56 -14.61 34.74
CA THR A 139 -0.69 -13.91 36.03
C THR A 139 -0.52 -12.40 35.87
N ASP A 140 0.46 -11.96 35.08
CA ASP A 140 0.69 -10.53 34.82
C ASP A 140 -0.53 -9.92 34.12
N LEU A 141 -1.06 -10.62 33.11
CA LEU A 141 -2.25 -10.18 32.39
C LEU A 141 -3.49 -10.08 33.28
N ALA A 142 -3.69 -11.04 34.19
CA ALA A 142 -4.81 -11.01 35.12
C ALA A 142 -4.74 -9.80 36.08
N LEU A 143 -3.54 -9.38 36.50
CA LEU A 143 -3.35 -8.22 37.38
C LEU A 143 -3.72 -6.89 36.74
N ILE A 144 -3.61 -6.77 35.41
CA ILE A 144 -4.08 -5.59 34.67
C ILE A 144 -5.52 -5.74 34.16
N GLY A 145 -6.15 -6.89 34.41
CA GLY A 145 -7.54 -7.17 34.08
C GLY A 145 -7.80 -7.85 32.74
N VAL A 146 -6.77 -8.48 32.18
CA VAL A 146 -6.88 -9.33 30.98
C VAL A 146 -6.89 -10.79 31.44
N VAL A 147 -8.06 -11.42 31.35
CA VAL A 147 -8.21 -12.83 31.72
C VAL A 147 -7.81 -13.68 30.52
N VAL A 148 -6.96 -14.68 30.76
CA VAL A 148 -6.55 -15.65 29.74
C VAL A 148 -7.09 -17.02 30.12
N ASP A 149 -7.94 -17.61 29.29
CA ASP A 149 -8.45 -18.96 29.48
C ASP A 149 -7.49 -20.03 28.97
N ASN A 150 -7.44 -21.17 29.67
CA ASN A 150 -6.67 -22.31 29.19
C ASN A 150 -7.52 -23.11 28.21
N VAL A 151 -7.09 -23.20 26.95
CA VAL A 151 -7.74 -24.07 25.97
C VAL A 151 -6.98 -25.39 25.91
N THR A 152 -7.67 -26.48 26.23
CA THR A 152 -7.10 -27.83 26.17
C THR A 152 -7.63 -28.61 24.98
N TYR A 153 -6.77 -29.37 24.31
CA TYR A 153 -7.12 -30.16 23.14
C TYR A 153 -6.27 -31.42 23.03
N THR A 154 -6.72 -32.37 22.20
CA THR A 154 -6.00 -33.63 21.97
C THR A 154 -5.21 -33.56 20.67
N SER A 155 -3.90 -33.73 20.72
CA SER A 155 -3.04 -33.85 19.54
C SER A 155 -2.20 -35.12 19.59
N GLY A 156 -2.32 -35.97 18.57
CA GLY A 156 -1.61 -37.26 18.53
C GLY A 156 -1.90 -38.17 19.73
N GLY A 157 -3.10 -38.08 20.32
CA GLY A 157 -3.50 -38.82 21.52
C GLY A 157 -3.05 -38.20 22.85
N ASN A 158 -2.37 -37.05 22.83
CA ASN A 158 -1.90 -36.36 24.04
C ASN A 158 -2.75 -35.13 24.35
N SER A 159 -2.99 -34.85 25.64
CA SER A 159 -3.60 -33.60 26.10
C SER A 159 -2.60 -32.47 26.04
N VAL A 160 -2.94 -31.40 25.31
CA VAL A 160 -2.13 -30.19 25.13
C VAL A 160 -2.91 -28.99 25.66
N THR A 161 -2.23 -28.10 26.39
CA THR A 161 -2.80 -26.82 26.83
C THR A 161 -2.19 -25.70 26.00
N SER A 162 -3.02 -24.83 25.44
CA SER A 162 -2.58 -23.64 24.69
C SER A 162 -1.87 -22.64 25.60
N ASP A 163 -0.76 -22.06 25.12
CA ASP A 163 -0.10 -20.93 25.78
C ASP A 163 -0.52 -19.59 25.15
N ILE A 164 -1.76 -19.19 25.40
CA ILE A 164 -2.36 -18.01 24.78
C ILE A 164 -1.67 -16.71 25.20
N ALA A 165 -1.23 -16.60 26.46
CA ALA A 165 -0.51 -15.42 26.94
C ALA A 165 0.78 -15.20 26.15
N THR A 166 1.52 -16.29 25.88
CA THR A 166 2.72 -16.25 25.04
C THR A 166 2.41 -15.93 23.58
N LEU A 167 1.36 -16.53 22.99
CA LEU A 167 0.96 -16.24 21.61
C LEU A 167 0.58 -14.76 21.42
N ALA A 168 -0.27 -14.23 22.30
CA ALA A 168 -0.68 -12.83 22.28
C ALA A 168 0.51 -11.87 22.48
N SER A 169 1.40 -12.19 23.43
CA SER A 169 2.64 -11.43 23.66
C SER A 169 3.55 -11.39 22.43
N GLN A 170 3.73 -12.53 21.73
CA GLN A 170 4.53 -12.58 20.50
C GLN A 170 3.90 -11.75 19.38
N ALA A 171 2.58 -11.82 19.24
CA ALA A 171 1.85 -11.10 18.20
C ALA A 171 1.95 -9.57 18.38
N ILE A 172 1.90 -9.08 19.62
CA ILE A 172 2.06 -7.67 19.97
C ILE A 172 3.45 -7.14 19.61
N LYS A 173 4.49 -7.94 19.84
CA LYS A 173 5.86 -7.60 19.42
C LYS A 173 5.99 -7.49 17.91
N ALA A 174 5.35 -8.41 17.17
CA ALA A 174 5.47 -8.48 15.71
C ALA A 174 4.72 -7.36 14.97
N LYS A 175 3.77 -6.68 15.63
CA LYS A 175 2.94 -5.64 15.00
C LYS A 175 3.70 -4.30 14.92
N ALA A 176 4.42 -4.08 13.82
CA ALA A 176 5.15 -2.83 13.58
C ALA A 176 4.24 -1.58 13.71
N GLY A 177 4.77 -0.53 14.34
CA GLY A 177 4.06 0.74 14.56
C GLY A 177 2.91 0.66 15.58
N LEU A 178 2.79 -0.46 16.29
CA LEU A 178 1.79 -0.61 17.35
C LEU A 178 2.21 0.19 18.58
N THR A 179 1.49 1.26 18.86
CA THR A 179 1.40 1.84 20.20
C THR A 179 0.13 1.29 20.82
N LEU A 180 0.22 0.46 21.87
CA LEU A 180 -0.96 0.02 22.62
C LEU A 180 -1.29 1.06 23.70
N PRO A 181 -2.31 1.92 23.53
CA PRO A 181 -2.71 2.85 24.57
C PRO A 181 -3.50 2.19 25.71
N THR A 182 -4.15 1.02 25.51
CA THR A 182 -5.11 0.50 26.49
C THR A 182 -5.09 -1.01 26.75
N VAL A 183 -5.43 -1.40 27.98
CA VAL A 183 -5.65 -2.80 28.38
C VAL A 183 -6.77 -3.47 27.57
N GLN A 184 -7.79 -2.73 27.14
CA GLN A 184 -8.89 -3.28 26.34
C GLN A 184 -8.43 -3.73 24.96
N GLU A 185 -7.38 -3.11 24.40
CA GLU A 185 -6.77 -3.62 23.18
C GLU A 185 -6.07 -4.95 23.49
N MET A 186 -5.28 -5.04 24.57
CA MET A 186 -4.68 -6.32 24.98
C MET A 186 -5.72 -7.42 25.19
N ASP A 187 -6.83 -7.11 25.84
CA ASP A 187 -7.95 -8.03 26.06
C ASP A 187 -8.57 -8.54 24.75
N LYS A 188 -8.75 -7.66 23.75
CA LYS A 188 -9.20 -8.05 22.41
C LYS A 188 -8.22 -9.00 21.73
N TRP A 189 -6.91 -8.78 21.89
CA TRP A 189 -5.89 -9.67 21.31
C TRP A 189 -5.98 -11.05 21.94
N VAL A 190 -6.01 -11.13 23.27
CA VAL A 190 -6.18 -12.39 24.01
C VAL A 190 -7.46 -13.11 23.59
N SER A 191 -8.60 -12.42 23.54
CA SER A 191 -9.89 -12.99 23.12
C SER A 191 -9.87 -13.60 21.71
N ILE A 192 -9.10 -13.01 20.78
CA ILE A 192 -8.98 -13.54 19.41
C ILE A 192 -8.12 -14.81 19.39
N TYR A 193 -7.00 -14.83 20.13
CA TYR A 193 -6.20 -16.04 20.25
C TYR A 193 -6.95 -17.15 20.99
N GLU A 194 -7.74 -16.83 22.01
CA GLU A 194 -8.67 -17.77 22.64
C GLU A 194 -9.63 -18.36 21.62
N GLY A 195 -10.34 -17.51 20.85
CA GLY A 195 -11.26 -17.96 19.81
C GLY A 195 -10.58 -18.88 18.78
N VAL A 196 -9.36 -18.53 18.33
CA VAL A 196 -8.60 -19.35 17.38
C VAL A 196 -8.17 -20.68 18.01
N MET A 197 -7.68 -20.68 19.25
CA MET A 197 -7.31 -21.91 19.95
C MET A 197 -8.53 -22.79 20.27
N GLN A 198 -9.72 -22.19 20.42
CA GLN A 198 -10.96 -22.95 20.49
C GLN A 198 -11.31 -23.64 19.16
N LEU A 199 -10.95 -23.07 18.00
CA LEU A 199 -11.06 -23.77 16.72
C LEU A 199 -10.09 -24.96 16.66
N VAL A 200 -8.85 -24.78 17.13
CA VAL A 200 -7.86 -25.87 17.27
C VAL A 200 -8.45 -27.01 18.10
N ALA A 201 -9.11 -26.69 19.21
CA ALA A 201 -9.63 -27.68 20.15
C ALA A 201 -10.91 -28.38 19.70
N THR A 202 -11.86 -27.63 19.16
CA THR A 202 -13.24 -28.12 18.97
C THR A 202 -13.57 -28.46 17.53
N GLY A 203 -12.81 -27.98 16.56
CA GLY A 203 -13.17 -28.17 15.16
C GLY A 203 -14.37 -27.31 14.72
N ASN A 204 -14.50 -26.09 15.26
CA ASN A 204 -15.60 -25.16 14.97
C ASN A 204 -17.00 -25.70 15.40
N THR A 205 -17.07 -26.66 16.32
CA THR A 205 -18.36 -27.17 16.84
C THR A 205 -18.96 -26.28 17.93
N GLY A 206 -18.13 -25.49 18.60
CA GLY A 206 -18.58 -24.30 19.34
C GLY A 206 -18.54 -23.12 18.39
N GLN A 207 -19.64 -22.39 18.22
CA GLN A 207 -19.62 -21.14 17.45
C GLN A 207 -18.59 -20.19 18.09
N SER A 208 -17.43 -20.02 17.47
CA SER A 208 -16.46 -19.03 17.91
C SER A 208 -17.09 -17.64 17.74
N THR A 209 -16.89 -16.74 18.71
CA THR A 209 -17.32 -15.32 18.62
C THR A 209 -16.48 -14.50 17.64
N LEU A 210 -15.51 -15.14 16.95
CA LEU A 210 -14.64 -14.52 15.97
C LEU A 210 -15.44 -13.94 14.80
N THR A 211 -15.13 -12.70 14.47
CA THR A 211 -15.64 -12.02 13.28
C THR A 211 -14.58 -11.99 12.19
N LEU A 212 -15.03 -11.84 10.93
CA LEU A 212 -14.11 -11.70 9.80
C LEU A 212 -13.22 -10.47 9.95
N GLN A 213 -13.74 -9.38 10.51
CA GLN A 213 -12.96 -8.16 10.72
C GLN A 213 -11.83 -8.39 11.73
N GLN A 214 -12.11 -9.04 12.86
CA GLN A 214 -11.07 -9.39 13.84
C GLN A 214 -9.98 -10.26 13.22
N LEU A 215 -10.33 -11.27 12.43
CA LEU A 215 -9.35 -12.13 11.76
C LEU A 215 -8.48 -11.36 10.75
N LYS A 216 -9.05 -10.35 10.07
CA LYS A 216 -8.32 -9.47 9.14
C LYS A 216 -7.42 -8.46 9.85
N ASP A 217 -7.90 -7.84 10.93
CA ASP A 217 -7.14 -6.85 11.70
C ASP A 217 -5.86 -7.45 12.29
N PHE A 218 -5.89 -8.77 12.59
CA PHE A 218 -4.77 -9.55 13.08
C PHE A 218 -3.95 -10.20 11.96
N ALA A 219 -4.33 -9.95 10.71
CA ALA A 219 -3.74 -10.54 9.52
C ALA A 219 -3.69 -12.08 9.57
N LEU A 220 -4.63 -12.73 10.27
CA LEU A 220 -4.80 -14.18 10.25
C LEU A 220 -5.41 -14.63 8.92
N VAL A 221 -6.31 -13.81 8.37
CA VAL A 221 -6.98 -14.05 7.09
C VAL A 221 -6.53 -12.98 6.08
N PRO A 222 -6.27 -13.35 4.80
CA PRO A 222 -5.94 -12.36 3.77
C PRO A 222 -7.02 -11.28 3.62
N ALA A 223 -6.62 -10.03 3.42
CA ALA A 223 -7.54 -8.89 3.35
C ALA A 223 -8.63 -9.02 2.27
N GLY A 224 -8.28 -9.67 1.14
CA GLY A 224 -9.17 -9.90 0.00
C GLY A 224 -10.25 -10.97 0.21
N VAL A 225 -10.27 -11.68 1.33
CA VAL A 225 -11.29 -12.70 1.62
C VAL A 225 -12.62 -12.02 1.96
N THR A 226 -13.68 -12.37 1.25
CA THR A 226 -15.03 -11.79 1.47
C THR A 226 -16.09 -12.83 1.78
N ASP A 227 -15.71 -14.12 1.89
CA ASP A 227 -16.63 -15.20 2.21
C ASP A 227 -17.30 -15.01 3.59
N PRO A 228 -18.51 -15.54 3.79
CA PRO A 228 -19.17 -15.57 5.10
C PRO A 228 -18.29 -16.20 6.17
N ILE A 229 -18.31 -15.63 7.38
CA ILE A 229 -17.44 -16.06 8.49
C ILE A 229 -17.51 -17.57 8.77
N ALA A 230 -18.69 -18.18 8.67
CA ALA A 230 -18.85 -19.63 8.85
C ALA A 230 -17.96 -20.45 7.92
N LYS A 231 -17.85 -20.04 6.65
CA LYS A 231 -16.99 -20.68 5.66
C LYS A 231 -15.51 -20.43 5.95
N VAL A 232 -15.16 -19.21 6.34
CA VAL A 232 -13.79 -18.85 6.72
C VAL A 232 -13.32 -19.70 7.89
N LEU A 233 -14.13 -19.83 8.95
CA LEU A 233 -13.80 -20.65 10.12
C LEU A 233 -13.67 -22.15 9.77
N GLU A 234 -14.54 -22.66 8.89
CA GLU A 234 -14.41 -24.03 8.38
C GLU A 234 -13.10 -24.25 7.61
N THR A 235 -12.72 -23.33 6.71
CA THR A 235 -11.45 -23.37 5.98
C THR A 235 -10.26 -23.36 6.93
N ILE A 236 -10.25 -22.47 7.94
CA ILE A 236 -9.20 -22.41 8.96
C ILE A 236 -9.09 -23.74 9.70
N THR A 237 -10.22 -24.31 10.07
CA THR A 237 -10.29 -25.49 10.94
C THR A 237 -9.91 -26.78 10.22
N LYS A 238 -10.50 -27.02 9.04
CA LYS A 238 -10.40 -28.29 8.30
C LYS A 238 -9.37 -28.25 7.16
N GLY A 239 -8.91 -27.06 6.79
CA GLY A 239 -8.03 -26.86 5.65
C GLY A 239 -8.82 -26.50 4.41
N GLY A 240 -8.12 -25.94 3.42
CA GLY A 240 -8.73 -25.49 2.18
C GLY A 240 -8.44 -26.39 0.98
N ASN A 241 -8.87 -25.86 -0.17
CA ASN A 241 -8.64 -26.32 -1.55
C ASN A 241 -7.27 -26.89 -1.93
N ASN A 242 -6.27 -26.39 -1.21
CA ASN A 242 -4.87 -26.24 -1.63
C ASN A 242 -3.97 -27.34 -1.06
N GLY A 243 -4.54 -28.34 -0.39
CA GLY A 243 -3.80 -29.41 0.26
C GLY A 243 -3.12 -28.99 1.57
N ALA A 244 -3.30 -27.74 2.03
CA ALA A 244 -2.85 -27.32 3.35
C ALA A 244 -3.82 -27.86 4.42
N PRO A 245 -3.32 -28.54 5.46
CA PRO A 245 -4.17 -29.03 6.55
C PRO A 245 -4.72 -27.84 7.35
N GLY A 246 -5.95 -27.98 7.85
CA GLY A 246 -6.52 -27.02 8.81
C GLY A 246 -5.92 -27.17 10.20
N ILE A 247 -6.19 -26.21 11.08
CA ILE A 247 -5.52 -26.09 12.38
C ILE A 247 -6.07 -27.04 13.47
N GLN A 248 -7.14 -27.78 13.22
CA GLN A 248 -7.75 -28.66 14.22
C GLN A 248 -6.75 -29.69 14.76
N ASN A 249 -6.70 -29.84 16.08
CA ASN A 249 -5.83 -30.78 16.80
C ASN A 249 -4.33 -30.61 16.52
N GLN A 250 -3.90 -29.46 16.00
CA GLN A 250 -2.49 -29.14 15.78
C GLN A 250 -1.89 -28.38 16.97
N VAL A 251 -0.59 -28.55 17.20
CA VAL A 251 0.14 -27.87 18.28
C VAL A 251 0.82 -26.61 17.76
N PHE A 252 0.58 -25.49 18.43
CA PHE A 252 1.21 -24.21 18.13
C PHE A 252 1.89 -23.62 19.37
N THR A 253 3.19 -23.35 19.26
CA THR A 253 4.01 -22.75 20.32
C THR A 253 4.46 -21.32 20.00
N THR A 254 4.25 -20.87 18.76
CA THR A 254 4.59 -19.52 18.31
C THR A 254 3.46 -18.91 17.50
N ASP A 255 3.31 -17.59 17.61
CA ASP A 255 2.33 -16.83 16.83
C ASP A 255 2.58 -16.99 15.33
N ALA A 256 3.85 -16.91 14.91
CA ALA A 256 4.23 -17.06 13.51
C ALA A 256 3.82 -18.41 12.92
N ALA A 257 3.97 -19.52 13.66
CA ALA A 257 3.56 -20.84 13.20
C ALA A 257 2.02 -20.96 13.10
N LEU A 258 1.29 -20.47 14.10
CA LEU A 258 -0.17 -20.45 14.08
C LEU A 258 -0.69 -19.63 12.89
N LYS A 259 -0.18 -18.40 12.74
CA LYS A 259 -0.54 -17.50 11.65
C LYS A 259 -0.22 -18.09 10.29
N ALA A 260 0.96 -18.68 10.11
CA ALA A 260 1.33 -19.34 8.87
C ALA A 260 0.40 -20.52 8.55
N ALA A 261 0.07 -21.36 9.53
CA ALA A 261 -0.86 -22.48 9.33
C ALA A 261 -2.24 -21.98 8.88
N ILE A 262 -2.77 -20.95 9.53
CA ILE A 262 -4.06 -20.33 9.17
C ILE A 262 -4.00 -19.75 7.76
N GLN A 263 -3.00 -18.90 7.45
CA GLN A 263 -2.87 -18.28 6.14
C GLN A 263 -2.73 -19.31 5.03
N ASN A 264 -1.96 -20.38 5.27
CA ASN A 264 -1.77 -21.47 4.33
C ASN A 264 -3.08 -22.17 3.96
N THR A 265 -4.10 -22.18 4.82
CA THR A 265 -5.42 -22.76 4.48
C THR A 265 -6.10 -22.02 3.31
N PHE A 266 -5.80 -20.73 3.12
CA PHE A 266 -6.38 -19.90 2.05
C PHE A 266 -5.57 -19.90 0.75
N GLY A 267 -4.35 -20.45 0.78
CA GLY A 267 -3.46 -20.52 -0.36
C GLY A 267 -2.81 -19.17 -0.66
N THR A 268 -2.20 -19.05 -1.83
CA THR A 268 -1.64 -17.77 -2.27
C THR A 268 -2.78 -16.83 -2.69
N PRO A 269 -2.85 -15.60 -2.13
CA PRO A 269 -3.77 -14.59 -2.62
C PRO A 269 -3.57 -14.38 -4.12
N ILE A 270 -4.67 -14.18 -4.86
CA ILE A 270 -4.55 -13.82 -6.27
C ILE A 270 -3.94 -12.42 -6.42
N SER A 271 -3.06 -12.26 -7.40
CA SER A 271 -2.48 -10.97 -7.79
C SER A 271 -2.87 -10.61 -9.22
N ILE A 272 -2.79 -9.33 -9.51
CA ILE A 272 -2.80 -8.78 -10.86
C ILE A 272 -1.39 -8.28 -11.13
N ASP A 273 -0.78 -8.77 -12.20
CA ASP A 273 0.57 -8.39 -12.57
C ASP A 273 0.55 -7.54 -13.84
N HIS A 274 1.31 -6.45 -13.83
CA HIS A 274 1.58 -5.64 -15.01
C HIS A 274 2.27 -6.47 -16.09
N ARG A 275 1.87 -6.29 -17.35
CA ARG A 275 2.61 -6.80 -18.51
C ARG A 275 3.32 -5.64 -19.17
N THR A 276 4.54 -5.35 -18.72
CA THR A 276 5.37 -4.28 -19.25
C THR A 276 5.53 -4.37 -20.77
N ASN A 277 5.41 -3.23 -21.47
CA ASN A 277 5.69 -3.16 -22.89
C ASN A 277 7.19 -3.41 -23.16
N LEU A 278 7.50 -4.34 -24.07
CA LEU A 278 8.88 -4.76 -24.38
C LEU A 278 9.74 -3.66 -25.02
N LYS A 279 9.10 -2.66 -25.64
CA LYS A 279 9.79 -1.53 -26.30
C LYS A 279 9.98 -0.34 -25.36
N ASN A 280 9.09 -0.15 -24.39
CA ASN A 280 9.20 0.90 -23.38
C ASN A 280 8.56 0.47 -22.06
N SER A 281 9.37 0.35 -21.01
CA SER A 281 8.91 -0.11 -19.70
C SER A 281 8.08 0.91 -18.90
N GLN A 282 7.95 2.13 -19.40
CA GLN A 282 7.04 3.15 -18.86
C GLN A 282 5.58 2.87 -19.26
N PHE A 283 5.34 2.02 -20.24
CA PHE A 283 4.01 1.62 -20.69
C PHE A 283 3.75 0.15 -20.38
N ASP A 284 2.48 -0.20 -20.21
CA ASP A 284 2.04 -1.59 -20.17
C ASP A 284 1.48 -2.02 -21.53
N ALA A 285 1.68 -3.28 -21.89
CA ALA A 285 1.00 -3.96 -22.99
C ALA A 285 -0.30 -4.66 -22.53
N GLY A 286 -0.60 -4.62 -21.23
CA GLY A 286 -1.77 -5.23 -20.60
C GLY A 286 -1.46 -5.76 -19.20
N PHE A 287 -2.08 -6.88 -18.83
CA PHE A 287 -1.92 -7.45 -17.49
C PHE A 287 -2.11 -8.98 -17.50
N SER A 288 -1.78 -9.64 -16.39
CA SER A 288 -2.07 -11.05 -16.18
C SER A 288 -2.62 -11.33 -14.79
N VAL A 289 -3.48 -12.34 -14.67
CA VAL A 289 -4.11 -12.78 -13.43
C VAL A 289 -4.12 -14.31 -13.35
N LYS A 290 -4.47 -14.88 -12.20
CA LYS A 290 -4.70 -16.33 -12.07
C LYS A 290 -5.73 -16.81 -13.10
N ALA A 291 -5.45 -17.93 -13.76
CA ALA A 291 -6.36 -18.51 -14.73
C ALA A 291 -7.73 -18.83 -14.11
N GLY A 292 -8.80 -18.45 -14.80
CA GLY A 292 -10.18 -18.62 -14.31
C GLY A 292 -10.67 -17.54 -13.35
N ALA A 293 -9.85 -16.53 -13.05
CA ALA A 293 -10.31 -15.35 -12.30
C ALA A 293 -11.34 -14.56 -13.13
N ILE A 294 -12.39 -14.09 -12.46
CA ILE A 294 -13.32 -13.09 -12.95
C ILE A 294 -12.61 -11.74 -12.90
N VAL A 295 -12.52 -11.06 -14.04
CA VAL A 295 -11.81 -9.78 -14.17
C VAL A 295 -12.80 -8.67 -14.46
N THR A 296 -12.67 -7.57 -13.73
CA THR A 296 -13.39 -6.33 -13.96
C THR A 296 -12.37 -5.23 -14.25
N VAL A 297 -12.60 -4.45 -15.30
CA VAL A 297 -11.74 -3.31 -15.66
C VAL A 297 -12.59 -2.06 -15.69
N THR A 298 -12.10 -0.99 -15.06
CA THR A 298 -12.74 0.33 -15.06
C THR A 298 -11.81 1.37 -15.66
N PHE A 299 -12.39 2.24 -16.50
CA PHE A 299 -11.72 3.43 -17.03
C PHE A 299 -12.13 4.66 -16.24
N THR A 300 -11.16 5.54 -16.03
CA THR A 300 -11.44 6.88 -15.51
C THR A 300 -11.34 7.93 -16.62
N VAL A 301 -12.20 7.81 -17.65
CA VAL A 301 -12.65 8.94 -18.50
C VAL A 301 -14.10 8.65 -18.90
N GLY A 302 -15.08 9.32 -18.28
CA GLY A 302 -16.50 9.21 -18.67
C GLY A 302 -17.35 8.12 -17.99
N GLY A 303 -16.84 7.41 -16.97
CA GLY A 303 -17.66 6.65 -16.00
C GLY A 303 -18.45 5.45 -16.53
N SER A 304 -18.19 4.98 -17.76
CA SER A 304 -18.88 3.82 -18.34
C SER A 304 -18.07 2.55 -18.14
N ALA A 305 -18.75 1.48 -17.72
CA ALA A 305 -18.17 0.14 -17.63
C ALA A 305 -17.83 -0.38 -19.04
N ILE A 306 -16.73 -1.10 -19.17
CA ILE A 306 -16.31 -1.66 -20.46
C ILE A 306 -16.59 -3.15 -20.55
N THR A 307 -16.77 -3.61 -21.79
CA THR A 307 -16.63 -5.02 -22.10
C THR A 307 -15.14 -5.32 -22.26
N LEU A 308 -14.59 -6.12 -21.35
CA LEU A 308 -13.17 -6.50 -21.34
C LEU A 308 -12.66 -7.00 -22.71
N THR A 309 -13.52 -7.73 -23.42
CA THR A 309 -13.24 -8.30 -24.74
C THR A 309 -13.10 -7.26 -25.86
N ASP A 310 -13.58 -6.04 -25.68
CA ASP A 310 -13.47 -5.00 -26.72
C ASP A 310 -12.07 -4.40 -26.74
N TYR A 311 -11.38 -4.41 -25.60
CA TYR A 311 -10.09 -3.74 -25.41
C TYR A 311 -8.92 -4.71 -25.25
N PHE A 312 -9.17 -5.91 -24.74
CA PHE A 312 -8.12 -6.89 -24.48
C PHE A 312 -8.40 -8.22 -25.19
N THR A 313 -7.33 -8.85 -25.66
CA THR A 313 -7.32 -10.24 -26.09
C THR A 313 -6.83 -11.10 -24.93
N LYS A 314 -7.63 -12.10 -24.54
CA LYS A 314 -7.30 -13.06 -23.49
C LYS A 314 -6.56 -14.26 -24.08
N ASN A 315 -5.43 -14.64 -23.49
CA ASN A 315 -4.76 -15.91 -23.72
C ASN A 315 -4.47 -16.60 -22.38
N THR A 316 -4.85 -17.86 -22.24
CA THR A 316 -4.52 -18.65 -21.05
C THR A 316 -3.17 -19.34 -21.26
N ASP A 317 -2.21 -19.00 -20.42
CA ASP A 317 -0.90 -19.64 -20.38
C ASP A 317 -0.94 -20.82 -19.41
N ALA A 318 -0.90 -22.03 -19.97
CA ALA A 318 -0.98 -23.27 -19.21
C ALA A 318 0.28 -23.55 -18.37
N ASP A 319 1.43 -23.04 -18.79
CA ASP A 319 2.71 -23.27 -18.11
C ASP A 319 2.81 -22.43 -16.83
N THR A 320 2.28 -21.20 -16.89
CA THR A 320 2.26 -20.29 -15.73
C THR A 320 0.95 -20.32 -14.95
N GLY A 321 -0.10 -20.96 -15.48
CA GLY A 321 -1.43 -20.99 -14.87
C GLY A 321 -2.11 -19.61 -14.81
N LYS A 322 -1.80 -18.73 -15.77
CA LYS A 322 -2.28 -17.34 -15.80
C LYS A 322 -3.13 -17.05 -17.04
N ASP A 323 -4.14 -16.21 -16.86
CA ASP A 323 -4.83 -15.54 -17.95
C ASP A 323 -4.10 -14.22 -18.27
N ILE A 324 -3.63 -14.08 -19.51
CA ILE A 324 -2.91 -12.92 -20.04
C ILE A 324 -3.89 -12.09 -20.87
N TYR A 325 -4.04 -10.83 -20.51
CA TYR A 325 -4.87 -9.86 -21.21
C TYR A 325 -3.96 -8.85 -21.93
N THR A 326 -3.86 -8.98 -23.25
CA THR A 326 -3.05 -8.10 -24.09
C THR A 326 -3.94 -7.02 -24.71
N ALA A 327 -3.55 -5.76 -24.59
CA ALA A 327 -4.26 -4.64 -25.18
C ALA A 327 -4.32 -4.78 -26.71
N LYS A 328 -5.51 -4.57 -27.29
CA LYS A 328 -5.72 -4.65 -28.73
C LYS A 328 -5.14 -3.43 -29.44
N ALA A 329 -4.69 -3.63 -30.68
CA ALA A 329 -4.19 -2.54 -31.53
C ALA A 329 -5.25 -1.44 -31.68
N GLY A 330 -4.83 -0.18 -31.50
CA GLY A 330 -5.68 1.01 -31.61
C GLY A 330 -6.72 1.19 -30.50
N ALA A 331 -6.74 0.35 -29.46
CA ALA A 331 -7.76 0.42 -28.40
C ALA A 331 -7.48 1.46 -27.32
N PHE A 332 -6.23 1.94 -27.21
CA PHE A 332 -5.78 2.87 -26.18
C PHE A 332 -4.84 3.93 -26.76
N THR A 333 -5.05 5.18 -26.36
CA THR A 333 -4.28 6.35 -26.81
C THR A 333 -3.17 6.77 -25.85
N GLY A 334 -3.05 6.11 -24.69
CA GLY A 334 -2.06 6.44 -23.66
C GLY A 334 -2.53 7.47 -22.62
N THR A 335 -3.75 7.97 -22.75
CA THR A 335 -4.31 8.98 -21.83
C THR A 335 -5.27 8.40 -20.80
N GLU A 336 -5.69 7.15 -21.01
CA GLU A 336 -6.66 6.46 -20.18
C GLU A 336 -6.03 5.97 -18.87
N THR A 337 -6.75 6.13 -17.76
CA THR A 337 -6.41 5.44 -16.50
C THR A 337 -7.16 4.11 -16.44
N VAL A 338 -6.42 3.01 -16.39
CA VAL A 338 -6.97 1.65 -16.39
C VAL A 338 -6.79 1.03 -15.01
N ILE A 339 -7.90 0.75 -14.33
CA ILE A 339 -7.90 0.06 -13.04
C ILE A 339 -8.45 -1.35 -13.25
N VAL A 340 -7.70 -2.35 -12.82
CA VAL A 340 -8.07 -3.76 -12.92
C VAL A 340 -8.38 -4.28 -11.53
N ALA A 341 -9.50 -4.97 -11.40
CA ALA A 341 -9.85 -5.78 -10.24
C ALA A 341 -10.07 -7.23 -10.69
N ALA A 342 -9.75 -8.18 -9.82
CA ALA A 342 -9.92 -9.60 -10.12
C ALA A 342 -10.43 -10.35 -8.89
N THR A 343 -11.31 -11.32 -9.14
CA THR A 343 -11.89 -12.20 -8.14
C THR A 343 -11.73 -13.63 -8.61
N TYR A 344 -11.23 -14.52 -7.77
CA TYR A 344 -11.10 -15.94 -8.07
C TYR A 344 -11.82 -16.75 -7.01
N THR A 345 -12.78 -17.55 -7.48
CA THR A 345 -13.46 -18.54 -6.66
C THR A 345 -12.86 -19.90 -6.99
N ASP A 346 -12.33 -20.60 -5.99
CA ASP A 346 -11.79 -21.94 -6.20
C ASP A 346 -12.90 -22.99 -6.39
N ASN A 347 -12.52 -24.24 -6.67
CA ASN A 347 -13.46 -25.36 -6.90
C ASN A 347 -14.32 -25.70 -5.67
N ASN A 348 -14.04 -25.10 -4.51
CA ASN A 348 -14.76 -25.27 -3.25
C ASN A 348 -15.56 -24.01 -2.89
N GLY A 349 -15.65 -23.08 -3.85
CA GLY A 349 -16.43 -21.86 -3.74
C GLY A 349 -15.75 -20.78 -2.88
N PHE A 350 -14.48 -20.92 -2.47
CA PHE A 350 -13.81 -19.90 -1.65
C PHE A 350 -13.34 -18.76 -2.55
N THR A 351 -13.70 -17.53 -2.19
CA THR A 351 -13.54 -16.36 -3.05
C THR A 351 -12.45 -15.44 -2.53
N SER A 352 -11.40 -15.31 -3.34
CA SER A 352 -10.28 -14.39 -3.11
C SER A 352 -10.38 -13.20 -4.06
N ASN A 353 -10.19 -11.99 -3.54
CA ASN A 353 -10.11 -10.78 -4.35
C ASN A 353 -8.67 -10.27 -4.39
N ALA A 354 -8.19 -9.92 -5.59
CA ALA A 354 -6.95 -9.19 -5.75
C ALA A 354 -7.15 -7.73 -5.35
N ALA A 355 -6.12 -7.11 -4.77
CA ALA A 355 -6.11 -5.66 -4.61
C ALA A 355 -6.21 -5.00 -6.01
N PRO A 356 -7.05 -3.97 -6.21
CA PRO A 356 -7.12 -3.29 -7.49
C PRO A 356 -5.77 -2.71 -7.89
N VAL A 357 -5.40 -2.89 -9.16
CA VAL A 357 -4.14 -2.39 -9.73
C VAL A 357 -4.45 -1.37 -10.80
N THR A 358 -3.88 -0.17 -10.65
CA THR A 358 -3.84 0.83 -11.72
C THR A 358 -2.67 0.51 -12.64
N LEU A 359 -2.93 0.22 -13.91
CA LEU A 359 -1.89 -0.05 -14.90
C LEU A 359 -1.09 1.21 -15.22
N LYS A 360 0.14 1.04 -15.70
CA LYS A 360 0.85 2.13 -16.38
C LYS A 360 0.06 2.52 -17.64
N PRO A 361 0.29 3.72 -18.20
CA PRO A 361 -0.32 4.10 -19.47
C PRO A 361 -0.17 2.99 -20.51
N ILE A 362 -1.26 2.72 -21.23
CA ILE A 362 -1.28 1.78 -22.35
C ILE A 362 -1.50 2.61 -23.59
N ASP A 363 -0.60 2.51 -24.56
CA ASP A 363 -0.76 3.14 -25.87
C ASP A 363 -0.55 2.09 -26.95
N THR A 364 -1.59 1.89 -27.73
CA THR A 364 -1.64 0.91 -28.85
C THR A 364 -1.94 1.61 -30.17
N THR A 365 -1.97 2.94 -30.17
CA THR A 365 -2.09 3.77 -31.37
C THR A 365 -0.71 4.11 -31.88
N ALA A 366 -0.60 4.39 -33.19
CA ALA A 366 0.63 4.89 -33.77
C ALA A 366 0.29 6.05 -34.69
N THR A 367 1.04 7.15 -34.58
CA THR A 367 0.83 8.32 -35.45
C THR A 367 1.42 8.04 -36.83
N THR A 368 0.57 7.98 -37.86
CA THR A 368 1.03 7.80 -39.25
C THR A 368 1.79 9.04 -39.73
N PRO A 369 3.05 8.90 -40.19
CA PRO A 369 3.76 10.04 -40.77
C PRO A 369 3.15 10.42 -42.13
N VAL A 370 3.19 11.69 -42.46
CA VAL A 370 2.66 12.24 -43.72
C VAL A 370 3.84 12.66 -44.59
N ILE A 371 3.84 12.26 -45.86
CA ILE A 371 4.82 12.68 -46.88
C ILE A 371 4.13 13.63 -47.86
N THR A 372 4.72 14.77 -48.14
CA THR A 372 4.20 15.75 -49.11
C THR A 372 5.32 16.18 -50.06
N ALA A 373 5.14 15.97 -51.36
CA ALA A 373 6.07 16.46 -52.38
C ALA A 373 6.15 17.99 -52.37
N VAL A 374 7.34 18.53 -52.64
CA VAL A 374 7.58 19.97 -52.75
C VAL A 374 7.86 20.29 -54.20
N ALA A 375 6.94 21.01 -54.84
CA ALA A 375 7.10 21.49 -56.20
C ALA A 375 8.27 22.47 -56.31
N ASP A 376 8.96 22.46 -57.45
CA ASP A 376 10.02 23.42 -57.77
C ASP A 376 9.50 24.88 -57.74
N SER A 377 10.21 25.77 -57.03
CA SER A 377 9.86 27.17 -56.83
C SER A 377 10.07 28.07 -58.05
N ASN A 378 10.65 27.56 -59.13
CA ASN A 378 10.77 28.29 -60.39
C ASN A 378 9.41 28.40 -61.12
N ALA A 379 8.91 29.64 -61.25
CA ALA A 379 7.60 29.95 -61.84
C ALA A 379 7.39 29.45 -63.29
N ALA A 380 8.46 29.14 -64.04
CA ALA A 380 8.37 28.59 -65.39
C ALA A 380 8.19 27.05 -65.42
N THR A 381 8.54 26.34 -64.35
CA THR A 381 8.55 24.87 -64.24
C THR A 381 7.73 24.33 -63.05
N ALA A 382 7.05 25.20 -62.30
CA ALA A 382 6.39 24.95 -61.01
C ALA A 382 5.36 23.81 -60.97
N ASN A 383 5.04 23.15 -62.09
CA ASN A 383 4.15 21.98 -62.15
C ASN A 383 4.75 20.73 -62.78
N THR A 384 6.00 20.77 -63.28
CA THR A 384 6.62 19.68 -64.04
C THR A 384 7.62 18.89 -63.21
N PHE A 385 8.33 19.55 -62.30
CA PHE A 385 9.36 18.94 -61.45
C PHE A 385 9.08 19.20 -59.97
N ASP A 386 9.56 18.28 -59.13
CA ASP A 386 9.65 18.48 -57.68
C ASP A 386 11.09 18.84 -57.31
N GLN A 387 11.27 19.68 -56.29
CA GLN A 387 12.59 20.01 -55.72
C GLN A 387 12.94 19.13 -54.51
N GLY A 388 11.99 18.31 -54.06
CA GLY A 388 12.14 17.48 -52.87
C GLY A 388 10.80 17.09 -52.27
N PHE A 389 10.81 16.84 -50.96
CA PHE A 389 9.62 16.47 -50.21
C PHE A 389 9.74 16.90 -48.75
N THR A 390 8.62 16.85 -48.06
CA THR A 390 8.52 17.03 -46.63
C THR A 390 7.91 15.80 -45.99
N VAL A 391 8.28 15.53 -44.74
CA VAL A 391 7.71 14.44 -43.95
C VAL A 391 7.54 14.85 -42.49
N THR A 392 6.56 14.29 -41.78
CA THR A 392 6.43 14.48 -40.32
C THR A 392 7.78 14.32 -39.62
N ALA A 393 8.18 15.31 -38.81
CA ALA A 393 9.51 15.33 -38.20
C ALA A 393 9.76 14.12 -37.31
N GLY A 394 10.99 13.61 -37.35
CA GLY A 394 11.41 12.43 -36.59
C GLY A 394 11.08 11.10 -37.27
N SER A 395 10.47 11.13 -38.47
CA SER A 395 10.26 9.92 -39.27
C SER A 395 11.60 9.35 -39.77
N VAL A 396 11.70 8.03 -39.77
CA VAL A 396 12.75 7.30 -40.49
C VAL A 396 12.35 7.27 -41.96
N VAL A 397 13.16 7.88 -42.82
CA VAL A 397 12.91 8.02 -44.26
C VAL A 397 13.85 7.13 -45.06
N ILE A 398 13.31 6.50 -46.10
CA ILE A 398 14.07 5.79 -47.13
C ILE A 398 13.58 6.29 -48.49
N VAL A 399 14.49 6.81 -49.32
CA VAL A 399 14.20 7.26 -50.68
C VAL A 399 14.83 6.31 -51.68
N LYS A 400 14.09 5.88 -52.70
CA LYS A 400 14.55 4.91 -53.70
C LYS A 400 14.43 5.40 -55.13
N VAL A 401 15.41 5.06 -55.94
CA VAL A 401 15.32 5.06 -57.42
C VAL A 401 15.55 3.62 -57.87
N GLY A 402 14.50 2.99 -58.39
CA GLY A 402 14.49 1.53 -58.58
C GLY A 402 14.71 0.81 -57.24
N THR A 403 15.77 0.01 -57.14
CA THR A 403 16.15 -0.71 -55.91
C THR A 403 17.18 0.01 -55.05
N SER A 404 17.78 1.10 -55.54
CA SER A 404 18.87 1.81 -54.88
C SER A 404 18.34 2.80 -53.85
N ASP A 405 18.90 2.79 -52.64
CA ASP A 405 18.65 3.82 -51.63
C ASP A 405 19.45 5.09 -51.97
N VAL A 406 18.72 6.17 -52.23
CA VAL A 406 19.26 7.49 -52.59
C VAL A 406 18.92 8.55 -51.54
N THR A 407 18.63 8.15 -50.29
CA THR A 407 18.28 9.08 -49.21
C THR A 407 19.35 10.16 -49.00
N ASN A 408 20.63 9.81 -49.20
CA ASN A 408 21.77 10.73 -49.09
C ASN A 408 21.88 11.74 -50.25
N SER A 409 21.05 11.63 -51.28
CA SER A 409 20.96 12.61 -52.39
C SER A 409 20.11 13.85 -52.02
N PHE A 410 19.69 13.96 -50.76
CA PHE A 410 18.88 15.06 -50.24
C PHE A 410 19.56 15.70 -49.03
N THR A 411 19.43 17.02 -48.90
CA THR A 411 19.74 17.75 -47.67
C THR A 411 18.49 17.84 -46.79
N LYS A 412 18.63 17.49 -45.51
CA LYS A 412 17.54 17.53 -44.53
C LYS A 412 17.60 18.82 -43.70
N THR A 413 16.46 19.50 -43.57
CA THR A 413 16.25 20.57 -42.59
C THR A 413 14.99 20.26 -41.77
N THR A 414 14.94 20.68 -40.51
CA THR A 414 13.79 20.43 -39.62
C THR A 414 13.26 21.75 -39.09
N ALA A 415 11.97 22.02 -39.34
CA ALA A 415 11.29 23.20 -38.83
C ALA A 415 9.78 22.93 -38.68
N ASN A 416 9.14 23.54 -37.67
CA ASN A 416 7.69 23.49 -37.48
C ASN A 416 7.08 22.07 -37.47
N GLY A 417 7.80 21.08 -36.92
CA GLY A 417 7.33 19.70 -36.86
C GLY A 417 7.42 18.93 -38.19
N LEU A 418 8.16 19.46 -39.16
CA LEU A 418 8.35 18.86 -40.48
C LEU A 418 9.84 18.75 -40.81
N ASP A 419 10.22 17.60 -41.36
CA ASP A 419 11.53 17.37 -41.97
C ASP A 419 11.42 17.61 -43.48
N THR A 420 12.14 18.61 -43.98
CA THR A 420 12.20 18.97 -45.40
C THR A 420 13.47 18.38 -46.02
N TYR A 421 13.31 17.59 -47.07
CA TYR A 421 14.37 16.97 -47.85
C TYR A 421 14.44 17.64 -49.22
N THR A 422 15.50 18.41 -49.47
CA THR A 422 15.73 19.11 -50.75
C THR A 422 16.81 18.38 -51.53
N ALA A 423 16.55 18.09 -52.81
CA ALA A 423 17.51 17.39 -53.67
C ALA A 423 18.83 18.18 -53.80
N ILE A 424 19.95 17.48 -53.73
CA ILE A 424 21.29 18.08 -53.86
C ILE A 424 21.57 18.40 -55.33
N ALA A 425 22.29 19.50 -55.60
CA ALA A 425 22.71 19.89 -56.94
C ALA A 425 23.41 18.72 -57.69
N ASN A 426 23.03 18.52 -58.96
CA ASN A 426 23.50 17.46 -59.84
C ASN A 426 23.22 16.00 -59.39
N ALA A 427 22.36 15.79 -58.39
CA ALA A 427 22.02 14.43 -57.93
C ALA A 427 21.01 13.71 -58.82
N PHE A 428 20.20 14.45 -59.59
CA PHE A 428 19.14 13.94 -60.44
C PHE A 428 19.10 14.69 -61.78
N THR A 429 18.79 13.95 -62.86
CA THR A 429 18.82 14.41 -64.25
C THR A 429 17.44 14.69 -64.84
N GLY A 430 16.37 14.49 -64.07
CA GLY A 430 14.99 14.71 -64.51
C GLY A 430 14.35 13.50 -65.21
N SER A 431 14.98 12.32 -65.15
CA SER A 431 14.47 11.08 -65.77
C SER A 431 14.16 9.97 -64.77
N GLU A 432 14.60 10.14 -63.52
CA GLU A 432 14.50 9.15 -62.46
C GLU A 432 13.10 9.12 -61.85
N SER A 433 12.61 7.91 -61.55
CA SER A 433 11.39 7.72 -60.75
C SER A 433 11.77 7.55 -59.28
N VAL A 434 11.61 8.62 -58.51
CA VAL A 434 11.98 8.67 -57.08
C VAL A 434 10.77 8.31 -56.22
N THR A 435 10.90 7.30 -55.36
CA THR A 435 9.85 6.89 -54.40
C THR A 435 10.32 7.10 -52.96
N VAL A 436 9.48 7.69 -52.14
CA VAL A 436 9.76 8.01 -50.73
C VAL A 436 8.91 7.11 -49.84
N ASN A 437 9.55 6.46 -48.87
CA ASN A 437 8.93 5.70 -47.80
C ASN A 437 9.30 6.33 -46.45
N ALA A 438 8.35 6.35 -45.52
CA ALA A 438 8.59 6.87 -44.18
C ALA A 438 7.89 6.01 -43.11
N THR A 439 8.56 5.84 -41.98
CA THR A 439 7.99 5.24 -40.77
C THR A 439 8.22 6.14 -39.57
N LEU A 440 7.30 6.11 -38.61
CA LEU A 440 7.40 6.87 -37.37
C LEU A 440 7.14 5.95 -36.19
N THR A 441 8.03 5.99 -35.21
CA THR A 441 7.89 5.29 -33.94
C THR A 441 7.49 6.29 -32.86
N ASP A 442 6.39 6.06 -32.16
CA ASP A 442 5.97 6.91 -31.05
C ASP A 442 6.73 6.60 -29.74
N ALA A 443 6.35 7.29 -28.67
CA ALA A 443 6.95 7.12 -27.34
C ALA A 443 6.67 5.73 -26.71
N ALA A 444 5.57 5.08 -27.07
CA ALA A 444 5.21 3.74 -26.62
C ALA A 444 5.88 2.64 -27.45
N GLY A 445 6.56 3.01 -28.54
CA GLY A 445 7.27 2.12 -29.46
C GLY A 445 6.37 1.57 -30.56
N ASN A 446 5.15 2.08 -30.76
CA ASN A 446 4.31 1.67 -31.87
C ASN A 446 4.83 2.32 -33.16
N ILE A 447 4.81 1.57 -34.27
CA ILE A 447 5.37 1.99 -35.55
C ILE A 447 4.24 2.13 -36.56
N ALA A 448 4.13 3.29 -37.19
CA ALA A 448 3.26 3.50 -38.34
C ALA A 448 4.09 3.75 -39.61
N THR A 449 3.56 3.32 -40.75
CA THR A 449 4.19 3.49 -42.07
C THR A 449 3.32 4.39 -42.95
N ALA A 450 3.92 5.41 -43.56
CA ALA A 450 3.25 6.25 -44.55
C ALA A 450 2.96 5.46 -45.83
N ALA A 451 1.90 5.85 -46.55
CA ALA A 451 1.76 5.44 -47.95
C ALA A 451 2.97 5.95 -48.75
N PRO A 452 3.59 5.12 -49.62
CA PRO A 452 4.73 5.56 -50.43
C PRO A 452 4.30 6.71 -51.36
N VAL A 453 5.17 7.71 -51.51
CA VAL A 453 4.94 8.82 -52.45
C VAL A 453 5.98 8.74 -53.56
N THR A 454 5.53 8.67 -54.81
CA THR A 454 6.39 8.85 -55.98
C THR A 454 6.39 10.33 -56.33
N LEU A 455 7.58 10.92 -56.36
CA LEU A 455 7.77 12.32 -56.72
C LEU A 455 7.61 12.49 -58.24
N LYS A 456 7.28 13.70 -58.67
CA LYS A 456 7.53 14.10 -60.06
C LYS A 456 9.03 13.99 -60.34
N PRO A 457 9.44 13.96 -61.62
CA PRO A 457 10.86 13.99 -61.94
C PRO A 457 11.54 15.15 -61.21
N ILE A 458 12.78 14.91 -60.77
CA ILE A 458 13.61 15.92 -60.12
C ILE A 458 14.76 16.21 -61.06
N ASP A 459 14.94 17.47 -61.44
CA ASP A 459 16.11 17.92 -62.20
C ASP A 459 16.90 18.91 -61.34
N THR A 460 18.14 18.56 -61.06
CA THR A 460 19.06 19.37 -60.25
C THR A 460 20.27 19.84 -61.05
N THR A 461 20.23 19.70 -62.38
CA THR A 461 21.29 20.12 -63.28
C THR A 461 21.19 21.62 -63.56
N ALA A 462 22.32 22.33 -63.50
CA ALA A 462 22.34 23.75 -63.85
C ALA A 462 22.27 23.92 -65.37
N THR A 463 21.33 24.72 -65.87
CA THR A 463 21.35 25.14 -67.27
C THR A 463 22.54 26.05 -67.51
N THR A 464 23.36 25.78 -68.54
CA THR A 464 24.49 26.65 -68.90
C THR A 464 23.97 28.04 -69.28
N PRO A 465 24.41 29.13 -68.61
CA PRO A 465 24.02 30.47 -69.02
C PRO A 465 24.60 30.77 -70.41
N VAL A 466 23.74 31.17 -71.34
CA VAL A 466 24.16 31.61 -72.68
C VAL A 466 24.49 33.10 -72.62
N ILE A 467 25.75 33.46 -72.81
CA ILE A 467 26.15 34.86 -73.06
C ILE A 467 25.94 35.14 -74.54
N THR A 468 25.02 36.04 -74.87
CA THR A 468 24.86 36.58 -76.22
C THR A 468 25.54 37.93 -76.28
N ALA A 469 26.55 38.09 -77.15
CA ALA A 469 27.18 39.38 -77.39
C ALA A 469 26.16 40.35 -77.99
N VAL A 470 26.12 41.59 -77.48
CA VAL A 470 25.32 42.67 -78.07
C VAL A 470 26.25 43.49 -78.94
N ALA A 471 25.97 43.54 -80.25
CA ALA A 471 26.75 44.33 -81.18
C ALA A 471 26.67 45.84 -80.82
N ASP A 472 27.79 46.55 -80.92
CA ASP A 472 27.85 48.01 -80.75
C ASP A 472 26.93 48.70 -81.77
N SER A 473 25.98 49.51 -81.26
CA SER A 473 24.99 50.21 -82.07
C SER A 473 25.48 51.54 -82.67
N ASN A 474 26.77 51.88 -82.56
CA ASN A 474 27.33 53.08 -83.19
C ASN A 474 27.55 52.88 -84.71
N ALA A 475 26.92 53.73 -85.53
CA ALA A 475 26.85 53.59 -86.99
C ALA A 475 28.18 53.83 -87.74
N ALA A 476 29.26 54.24 -87.07
CA ALA A 476 30.55 54.52 -87.72
C ALA A 476 31.49 53.30 -87.85
N THR A 477 31.25 52.21 -87.11
CA THR A 477 32.02 50.95 -87.20
C THR A 477 31.15 49.73 -86.88
N ALA A 478 30.00 49.61 -87.55
CA ALA A 478 29.16 48.43 -87.39
C ALA A 478 29.95 47.14 -87.73
N ASN A 479 30.06 46.23 -86.75
CA ASN A 479 30.62 44.88 -86.80
C ASN A 479 32.15 44.69 -86.64
N THR A 480 32.86 45.53 -85.87
CA THR A 480 34.24 45.19 -85.42
C THR A 480 34.44 45.05 -83.92
N PHE A 481 33.48 45.42 -83.06
CA PHE A 481 33.57 45.26 -81.60
C PHE A 481 32.21 44.95 -80.96
N ASP A 482 32.22 44.14 -79.90
CA ASP A 482 31.07 43.87 -79.00
C ASP A 482 31.06 44.88 -77.83
N GLN A 483 29.90 45.16 -77.23
CA GLN A 483 29.78 45.98 -76.01
C GLN A 483 30.18 45.25 -74.73
#